data_AF-A0A7Y2HMN6-F1
#
_entry.id   AF-A0A7Y2HMN6-F1
#
_cell.length_a   1.000
_cell.length_b   1.000
_cell.length_c   1.000
_cell.angle_alpha   90.00
_cell.angle_beta   90.00
_cell.angle_gamma   90.00
#
_symmetry.space_group_name_H-M   'P 1'
#
loop_
_entity.id
_entity.type
_entity.pdbx_description
1 polymer ?
#
loop_
_entity_poly.entity_id
_entity_poly.type
_entity_poly.pdbx_seq_one_letter_code
_entity_poly.pdbx_strand_id
1 'polypeptide(L)'
;MNAFRRRYPRQVRILSRAAITAMALAVLPVIGAAQEHSPEEHEIVVLLERVATLMEAGDLAPLDEIYAPGRGVHIIEGAGVNHGWEDYRDHHLAPELDAFEDFSYRWHSIEPRVVGDLA
;
A
#
# COMPACT_ATOMS: atom_id res chain seq x y z
N MET A 1 -85.58 -18.56 23.19
CA MET A 1 -84.18 -18.67 22.73
C MET A 1 -83.67 -17.29 22.33
N ASN A 2 -82.70 -16.79 23.11
CA ASN A 2 -81.66 -15.75 22.88
C ASN A 2 -81.80 -14.84 21.64
N ALA A 3 -81.96 -13.51 21.82
CA ALA A 3 -80.88 -12.51 22.01
C ALA A 3 -80.06 -12.30 20.71
N PHE A 4 -79.68 -11.10 20.23
CA PHE A 4 -79.66 -9.75 20.78
C PHE A 4 -79.41 -8.76 19.61
N ARG A 5 -79.54 -7.47 19.92
CA ARG A 5 -79.65 -6.30 19.05
C ARG A 5 -78.36 -5.81 18.35
N ARG A 6 -78.64 -5.02 17.29
CA ARG A 6 -78.01 -3.75 16.83
C ARG A 6 -76.71 -3.79 16.02
N ARG A 7 -76.77 -3.13 14.85
CA ARG A 7 -75.63 -2.41 14.26
C ARG A 7 -76.11 -1.10 13.64
N TYR A 8 -75.62 0.02 14.17
CA TYR A 8 -75.67 1.34 13.51
C TYR A 8 -74.46 1.47 12.56
N PRO A 9 -74.58 2.20 11.43
CA PRO A 9 -73.51 2.31 10.45
C PRO A 9 -72.60 3.53 10.63
N ARG A 10 -71.38 3.36 10.10
CA ARG A 10 -70.44 4.36 9.53
C ARG A 10 -70.07 5.56 10.41
N GLN A 11 -68.90 5.43 11.05
CA GLN A 11 -68.05 6.58 11.35
C GLN A 11 -66.93 6.65 10.32
N VAL A 12 -66.70 7.88 9.91
CA VAL A 12 -65.92 8.36 8.78
C VAL A 12 -64.67 9.04 9.35
N ARG A 13 -63.59 9.11 8.55
CA ARG A 13 -62.43 10.02 8.70
C ARG A 13 -61.49 9.72 9.88
N ILE A 14 -60.20 10.06 9.87
CA ILE A 14 -59.20 10.47 8.89
C ILE A 14 -57.90 10.41 9.72
N LEU A 15 -56.83 9.87 9.12
CA LEU A 15 -55.41 10.20 9.31
C LEU A 15 -54.70 10.17 10.69
N SER A 16 -53.49 9.59 10.58
CA SER A 16 -52.25 9.98 11.24
C SER A 16 -51.96 9.45 12.64
N ARG A 17 -51.28 8.29 12.69
CA ARG A 17 -50.19 8.07 13.65
C ARG A 17 -48.92 7.85 12.83
N ALA A 18 -47.95 8.70 13.10
CA ALA A 18 -46.71 8.86 12.37
C ALA A 18 -46.02 7.51 12.08
N ALA A 19 -45.75 7.24 10.81
CA ALA A 19 -44.70 6.31 10.43
C ALA A 19 -43.37 7.01 10.73
N ILE A 20 -42.75 6.67 11.86
CA ILE A 20 -41.35 6.99 12.11
C ILE A 20 -40.56 6.10 11.15
N THR A 21 -40.24 6.65 9.98
CA THR A 21 -39.30 6.03 9.05
C THR A 21 -37.93 6.14 9.70
N ALA A 22 -37.49 5.06 10.36
CA ALA A 22 -36.12 4.91 10.79
C ALA A 22 -35.23 4.83 9.53
N MET A 23 -34.70 5.97 9.10
CA MET A 23 -33.66 6.02 8.09
C MET A 23 -32.34 5.69 8.80
N ALA A 24 -32.03 4.40 8.91
CA ALA A 24 -30.72 3.93 9.31
C ALA A 24 -29.72 4.38 8.24
N LEU A 25 -28.99 5.46 8.53
CA LEU A 25 -27.85 5.90 7.74
C LEU A 25 -26.76 4.83 7.92
N ALA A 26 -26.68 3.88 7.00
CA ALA A 26 -25.56 2.94 6.95
C ALA A 26 -24.31 3.74 6.61
N VAL A 27 -23.57 4.16 7.63
CA VAL A 27 -22.18 4.58 7.48
C VAL A 27 -21.41 3.32 7.11
N LEU A 28 -21.28 3.06 5.81
CA LEU A 28 -20.32 2.06 5.34
C LEU A 28 -18.95 2.56 5.77
N PRO A 29 -18.16 1.76 6.51
CA PRO A 29 -16.76 2.10 6.69
C PRO A 29 -16.15 2.02 5.29
N VAL A 30 -15.74 3.18 4.74
CA VAL A 30 -14.77 3.21 3.65
C VAL A 30 -13.46 2.73 4.28
N ILE A 31 -13.35 1.43 4.47
CA ILE A 31 -12.05 0.80 4.67
C ILE A 31 -11.39 0.97 3.31
N GLY A 32 -10.45 1.90 3.20
CA GLY A 32 -9.59 1.99 2.03
C GLY A 32 -9.01 0.61 1.83
N ALA A 33 -9.38 -0.07 0.75
CA ALA A 33 -8.76 -1.34 0.42
C ALA A 33 -7.28 -1.05 0.20
N ALA A 34 -6.42 -1.61 1.04
CA ALA A 34 -5.02 -1.73 0.68
C ALA A 34 -5.02 -2.44 -0.67
N GLN A 35 -4.47 -1.79 -1.71
CA GLN A 35 -4.27 -2.47 -2.98
C GLN A 35 -3.31 -3.62 -2.71
N GLU A 36 -3.81 -4.85 -2.84
CA GLU A 36 -2.92 -6.01 -2.85
C GLU A 36 -2.02 -5.90 -4.08
N HIS A 37 -0.72 -6.08 -3.87
CA HIS A 37 0.24 -6.15 -4.97
C HIS A 37 -0.07 -7.38 -5.83
N SER A 38 0.04 -7.21 -7.15
CA SER A 38 0.14 -8.33 -8.08
C SER A 38 1.36 -9.22 -7.74
N PRO A 39 1.39 -10.48 -8.21
CA PRO A 39 2.55 -11.34 -8.01
C PRO A 39 3.87 -10.69 -8.47
N GLU A 40 3.86 -10.02 -9.62
CA GLU A 40 5.02 -9.31 -10.16
C GLU A 40 5.42 -8.11 -9.28
N GLU A 41 4.45 -7.32 -8.82
CA GLU A 41 4.70 -6.24 -7.85
C GLU A 41 5.27 -6.79 -6.53
N HIS A 42 4.83 -7.96 -6.07
CA HIS A 42 5.37 -8.61 -4.87
C HIS A 42 6.83 -9.05 -5.08
N GLU A 43 7.19 -9.58 -6.25
CA GLU A 43 8.59 -9.91 -6.58
C GLU A 43 9.49 -8.67 -6.53
N ILE A 44 9.00 -7.51 -6.98
CA ILE A 44 9.73 -6.23 -6.88
C ILE A 44 9.93 -5.82 -5.42
N VAL A 45 8.92 -5.95 -4.55
CA VAL A 45 9.09 -5.69 -3.11
C VAL A 45 10.18 -6.58 -2.52
N VAL A 46 10.13 -7.88 -2.81
CA VAL A 46 11.14 -8.85 -2.34
C VAL A 46 12.54 -8.50 -2.84
N LEU A 47 12.67 -8.05 -4.10
CA LEU A 47 13.93 -7.58 -4.65
C LEU A 47 14.47 -6.36 -3.91
N LEU A 48 13.63 -5.34 -3.65
CA LEU A 48 14.02 -4.14 -2.92
C LEU A 48 14.44 -4.46 -1.48
N GLU A 49 13.70 -5.33 -0.79
CA GLU A 49 14.05 -5.81 0.55
C GLU A 49 15.37 -6.60 0.56
N ARG A 50 15.65 -7.38 -0.49
CA ARG A 50 16.94 -8.06 -0.66
C ARG A 50 18.09 -7.07 -0.83
N VAL A 51 17.94 -6.07 -1.69
CA VAL A 51 18.96 -5.01 -1.89
C VAL A 51 19.28 -4.35 -0.55
N ALA A 52 18.24 -4.00 0.20
CA ALA A 52 18.39 -3.36 1.47
C ALA A 52 19.10 -4.22 2.52
N THR A 53 18.68 -5.48 2.65
CA THR A 53 19.28 -6.45 3.58
C THR A 53 20.77 -6.60 3.30
N LEU A 54 21.16 -6.64 2.02
CA LEU A 54 22.56 -6.72 1.61
C LEU A 54 23.35 -5.45 1.97
N MET A 55 22.76 -4.26 1.77
CA MET A 55 23.37 -2.99 2.17
C MET A 55 23.49 -2.84 3.69
N GLU A 56 22.47 -3.21 4.47
CA GLU A 56 22.53 -3.23 5.94
C GLU A 56 23.62 -4.17 6.46
N ALA A 57 23.82 -5.30 5.80
CA ALA A 57 24.86 -6.26 6.15
C ALA A 57 26.26 -5.85 5.66
N GLY A 58 26.39 -4.81 4.83
CA GLY A 58 27.63 -4.47 4.12
C GLY A 58 28.07 -5.54 3.10
N ASP A 59 27.21 -6.50 2.76
CA ASP A 59 27.51 -7.57 1.80
C ASP A 59 27.16 -7.12 0.39
N LEU A 60 28.09 -6.38 -0.24
CA LEU A 60 27.86 -5.76 -1.53
C LEU A 60 28.11 -6.70 -2.72
N ALA A 61 28.79 -7.83 -2.53
CA ALA A 61 29.13 -8.71 -3.65
C ALA A 61 27.90 -9.29 -4.38
N PRO A 62 26.82 -9.73 -3.69
CA PRO A 62 25.61 -10.22 -4.36
C PRO A 62 24.83 -9.14 -5.13
N LEU A 63 25.11 -7.85 -4.90
CA LEU A 63 24.48 -6.75 -5.64
C LEU A 63 25.01 -6.63 -7.08
N ASP A 64 26.17 -7.21 -7.39
CA ASP A 64 26.72 -7.29 -8.76
C ASP A 64 25.80 -8.05 -9.72
N GLU A 65 24.96 -8.94 -9.20
CA GLU A 65 23.95 -9.68 -9.98
C GLU A 65 22.62 -8.91 -10.13
N ILE A 66 22.39 -7.91 -9.28
CA ILE A 66 21.15 -7.12 -9.28
C ILE A 66 21.30 -5.88 -10.16
N TYR A 67 22.38 -5.13 -9.98
CA TYR A 67 22.61 -3.93 -10.74
C TYR A 67 23.16 -4.25 -12.14
N ALA A 68 22.65 -3.54 -13.15
CA ALA A 68 23.17 -3.67 -14.50
C ALA A 68 24.65 -3.24 -14.57
N PRO A 69 25.52 -3.98 -15.29
CA PRO A 69 26.92 -3.61 -15.39
C PRO A 69 27.12 -2.36 -16.25
N GLY A 70 28.24 -1.65 -16.04
CA GLY A 70 28.61 -0.48 -16.82
C GLY A 70 27.77 0.76 -16.53
N ARG A 71 27.80 1.75 -17.43
CA ARG A 71 27.33 3.13 -17.15
C ARG A 71 25.81 3.34 -17.17
N GLY A 72 25.01 2.29 -17.38
CA GLY A 72 23.55 2.40 -17.50
C GLY A 72 22.83 2.67 -16.17
N VAL A 73 23.49 2.39 -15.04
CA VAL A 73 22.95 2.66 -13.70
C VAL A 73 23.25 4.10 -13.30
N HIS A 74 22.24 4.80 -12.79
CA HIS A 74 22.39 6.16 -12.29
C HIS A 74 21.85 6.22 -10.86
N ILE A 75 22.72 6.59 -9.93
CA ILE A 75 22.37 6.78 -8.53
C ILE A 75 22.49 8.27 -8.25
N ILE A 76 21.41 8.86 -7.77
CA ILE A 76 21.27 10.29 -7.56
C ILE A 76 21.00 10.49 -6.08
N GLU A 77 21.93 11.14 -5.40
CA GLU A 77 21.85 11.42 -3.97
C GLU A 77 22.34 12.83 -3.67
N GLY A 78 21.52 13.60 -2.96
CA GLY A 78 21.79 15.02 -2.71
C GLY A 78 22.03 15.79 -4.02
N ALA A 79 23.25 16.31 -4.19
CA ALA A 79 23.69 17.00 -5.40
C ALA A 79 24.60 16.15 -6.31
N GLY A 80 24.90 14.90 -5.92
CA GLY A 80 25.80 13.98 -6.61
C GLY A 80 25.07 13.03 -7.56
N VAL A 81 25.80 12.56 -8.57
CA VAL A 81 25.34 11.50 -9.48
C VAL A 81 26.50 10.54 -9.74
N ASN A 82 26.29 9.26 -9.49
CA ASN A 82 27.19 8.20 -9.95
C ASN A 82 26.67 7.61 -11.27
N HIS A 83 27.60 7.28 -12.16
CA HIS A 83 27.28 6.67 -13.45
C HIS A 83 27.93 5.29 -13.56
N GLY A 84 27.16 4.29 -13.17
CA GLY A 84 27.52 2.88 -13.15
C GLY A 84 27.52 2.31 -11.73
N TRP A 85 27.19 1.02 -11.64
CA TRP A 85 27.13 0.32 -10.36
C TRP A 85 28.51 0.26 -9.70
N GLU A 86 29.56 -0.04 -10.46
CA GLU A 86 30.91 -0.19 -9.95
C GLU A 86 31.42 1.13 -9.34
N ASP A 87 31.14 2.26 -10.00
CA ASP A 87 31.50 3.59 -9.49
C ASP A 87 30.77 3.92 -8.18
N TYR A 88 29.46 3.64 -8.13
CA TYR A 88 28.68 3.86 -6.91
C TYR A 88 29.11 2.95 -5.77
N ARG A 89 29.27 1.65 -6.03
CA ARG A 89 29.68 0.65 -5.04
C ARG A 89 31.03 1.01 -4.42
N ASP A 90 32.03 1.28 -5.26
CA ASP A 90 33.43 1.35 -4.82
C ASP A 90 33.81 2.75 -4.28
N HIS A 91 33.22 3.81 -4.82
CA HIS A 91 33.60 5.19 -4.46
C HIS A 91 32.59 5.92 -3.58
N HIS A 92 31.37 5.39 -3.41
CA HIS A 92 30.31 6.06 -2.67
C HIS A 92 29.74 5.16 -1.56
N LEU A 93 29.04 4.09 -1.94
CA LEU A 93 28.31 3.25 -1.00
C LEU A 93 29.24 2.53 -0.01
N ALA A 94 30.31 1.87 -0.47
CA ALA A 94 31.20 1.14 0.44
C ALA A 94 31.85 2.07 1.49
N PRO A 95 32.42 3.24 1.13
CA PRO A 95 32.89 4.22 2.10
C PRO A 95 31.83 4.69 3.10
N GLU A 96 30.58 4.85 2.68
CA GLU A 96 29.48 5.27 3.56
C GLU A 96 29.10 4.18 4.56
N LEU A 97 28.96 2.93 4.08
CA LEU A 97 28.63 1.80 4.94
C LEU A 97 29.74 1.53 5.97
N ASP A 98 31.01 1.72 5.61
CA ASP A 98 32.15 1.65 6.54
C ASP A 98 32.09 2.72 7.64
N ALA A 99 31.45 3.87 7.35
CA ALA A 99 31.32 4.99 8.28
C ALA A 99 30.07 4.90 9.18
N PHE A 100 29.08 4.06 8.83
CA PHE A 100 27.89 3.89 9.64
C PHE A 100 28.10 2.86 10.76
N GLU A 101 27.57 3.15 11.95
CA GLU A 101 27.71 2.25 13.12
C GLU A 101 26.48 1.34 13.32
N ASP A 102 25.29 1.76 12.90
CA ASP A 102 24.01 1.04 13.10
C ASP A 102 23.02 1.31 11.93
N PHE A 103 23.49 1.14 10.70
CA PHE A 103 22.67 1.40 9.52
C PHE A 103 21.50 0.41 9.40
N SER A 104 20.27 0.93 9.32
CA SER A 104 19.08 0.15 9.06
C SER A 104 18.03 0.97 8.31
N TYR A 105 17.34 0.32 7.39
CA TYR A 105 16.20 0.87 6.70
C TYR A 105 14.93 0.75 7.53
N ARG A 106 14.06 1.74 7.36
CA ARG A 106 12.67 1.66 7.78
C ARG A 106 11.78 1.98 6.58
N TRP A 107 10.98 1.00 6.19
CA TRP A 107 10.12 1.10 5.03
C TRP A 107 8.80 1.78 5.36
N HIS A 108 8.37 2.65 4.46
CA HIS A 108 7.05 3.24 4.47
C HIS A 108 6.56 3.31 3.02
N SER A 109 5.32 2.87 2.77
CA SER A 109 4.64 3.01 1.47
C SER A 109 5.45 2.47 0.27
N ILE A 110 5.85 1.20 0.31
CA ILE A 110 6.41 0.54 -0.88
C ILE A 110 5.26 0.29 -1.86
N GLU A 111 5.21 1.03 -2.97
CA GLU A 111 4.14 1.03 -3.97
C GLU A 111 4.70 0.73 -5.38
N PRO A 112 5.13 -0.51 -5.66
CA PRO A 112 5.67 -0.91 -6.97
C PRO A 112 4.61 -0.78 -8.07
N ARG A 113 5.05 -0.55 -9.32
CA ARG A 113 4.17 -0.46 -10.50
C ARG A 113 4.80 -1.13 -11.70
N VAL A 114 4.31 -2.31 -12.06
CA VAL A 114 4.83 -3.03 -13.22
C VAL A 114 4.11 -2.62 -14.51
N VAL A 115 4.87 -2.20 -15.51
CA VAL A 115 4.41 -1.85 -16.86
C VAL A 115 5.31 -2.54 -17.89
N GLY A 116 4.84 -3.66 -18.44
CA GLY A 116 5.63 -4.43 -19.39
C GLY A 116 6.84 -5.07 -18.73
N ASP A 117 8.05 -4.68 -19.15
CA ASP A 117 9.34 -5.10 -18.61
C ASP A 117 9.96 -4.10 -17.62
N LEU A 118 9.21 -3.06 -17.24
CA LEU A 118 9.61 -2.02 -16.30
C LEU A 118 8.79 -2.11 -15.02
N ALA A 119 9.40 -1.79 -13.87
CA ALA A 119 8.76 -1.69 -12.57
C ALA A 119 9.11 -0.38 -11.85
#